data_AF-A0A935RNY8-F1
#
_entry.id   AF-A0A935RNY8-F1
#
_cell.length_a   1.000
_cell.length_b   1.000
_cell.length_c   1.000
_cell.angle_alpha   90.00
_cell.angle_beta   90.00
_cell.angle_gamma   90.00
#
_symmetry.space_group_name_H-M   'P 1'
#
loop_
_entity.id
_entity.type
_entity.pdbx_description
1 polymer ?
#
loop_
_entity_poly.entity_id
_entity_poly.type
_entity_poly.pdbx_seq_one_letter_code
_entity_poly.pdbx_strand_id
1 'polypeptide(L)'
;MKNVTLIHPADRSTDDLKLVYAGLGLEPITNTANANLLDAVAESERTICLGHGVPQGLIGTGMRLCVNETFVPLFKDQPNNIYIWCNADQYVKDHKLSAFCTGMFISEPQEAYVFGIGATPEQLTYSNRLFSRLVNQGIKTGLSNWRLAEHVLTHYNDPTNSAIEYNRQRIFAFDGGCVTYGHLGSTPAPRAAAYTAA
;
A
#
# COMPACT_ATOMS: atom_id res chain seq x y z
N MET A 1 15.16 -8.01 -12.96
CA MET A 1 15.08 -7.49 -11.57
C MET A 1 15.81 -8.49 -10.72
N LYS A 2 16.94 -8.12 -10.10
CA LYS A 2 17.62 -9.01 -9.15
C LYS A 2 16.98 -8.80 -7.77
N ASN A 3 16.72 -9.90 -7.10
CA ASN A 3 16.18 -10.09 -5.75
C ASN A 3 15.07 -9.14 -5.25
N VAL A 4 13.83 -9.35 -5.73
CA VAL A 4 12.62 -8.71 -5.18
C VAL A 4 11.80 -9.74 -4.41
N THR A 5 11.51 -9.45 -3.14
CA THR A 5 10.58 -10.25 -2.34
C THR A 5 9.18 -9.66 -2.43
N LEU A 6 8.19 -10.47 -2.82
CA LEU A 6 6.78 -10.08 -2.92
C LEU A 6 5.98 -10.79 -1.82
N ILE A 7 5.44 -10.03 -0.88
CA ILE A 7 4.55 -10.51 0.18
C ILE A 7 3.14 -10.04 -0.17
N HIS A 8 2.27 -11.00 -0.46
CA HIS A 8 0.86 -10.74 -0.74
C HIS A 8 0.06 -11.90 -0.14
N PRO A 9 -0.39 -11.79 1.13
CA PRO A 9 -1.12 -12.85 1.80
C PRO A 9 -2.35 -13.29 1.00
N ALA A 10 -2.72 -14.56 1.11
CA ALA A 10 -3.88 -15.10 0.39
C ALA A 10 -5.20 -14.46 0.89
N ASP A 11 -5.69 -13.46 0.17
CA ASP A 11 -6.98 -12.83 0.42
C ASP A 11 -7.65 -12.36 -0.88
N ARG A 12 -8.84 -12.91 -1.17
CA ARG A 12 -9.59 -12.63 -2.39
C ARG A 12 -10.09 -11.19 -2.48
N SER A 13 -10.29 -10.52 -1.35
CA SER A 13 -10.70 -9.12 -1.32
C SER A 13 -9.60 -8.18 -1.86
N THR A 14 -8.35 -8.63 -1.84
CA THR A 14 -7.18 -7.87 -2.30
C THR A 14 -6.72 -8.27 -3.72
N ASP A 15 -7.53 -9.05 -4.46
CA ASP A 15 -7.15 -9.60 -5.77
C ASP A 15 -6.85 -8.52 -6.83
N ASP A 16 -7.41 -7.32 -6.71
CA ASP A 16 -7.07 -6.19 -7.59
C ASP A 16 -5.58 -5.77 -7.48
N LEU A 17 -4.93 -6.06 -6.34
CA LEU A 17 -3.49 -5.82 -6.16
C LEU A 17 -2.63 -6.80 -6.97
N LYS A 18 -3.18 -7.91 -7.49
CA LYS A 18 -2.47 -8.79 -8.43
C LYS A 18 -2.00 -8.04 -9.67
N LEU A 19 -2.71 -6.99 -10.07
CA LEU A 19 -2.32 -6.13 -11.18
C LEU A 19 -1.00 -5.39 -10.92
N VAL A 20 -0.62 -5.15 -9.66
CA VAL A 20 0.66 -4.51 -9.28
C VAL A 20 1.85 -5.33 -9.76
N TYR A 21 1.76 -6.67 -9.72
CA TYR A 21 2.86 -7.56 -10.11
C TYR A 21 2.58 -8.41 -11.36
N ALA A 22 1.46 -8.16 -12.05
CA ALA A 22 1.12 -8.86 -13.28
C ALA A 22 2.22 -8.70 -14.36
N GLY A 23 2.71 -9.84 -14.85
CA GLY A 23 3.75 -9.92 -15.88
C GLY A 23 5.14 -9.48 -15.41
N LEU A 24 5.40 -9.42 -14.09
CA LEU A 24 6.74 -9.16 -13.55
C LEU A 24 7.58 -10.45 -13.38
N GLY A 25 6.96 -11.62 -13.45
CA GLY A 25 7.61 -12.90 -13.12
C GLY A 25 7.95 -13.04 -11.64
N LEU A 26 7.24 -12.32 -10.76
CA LEU A 26 7.36 -12.42 -9.31
C LEU A 26 6.32 -13.40 -8.77
N GLU A 27 6.77 -14.32 -7.94
CA GLU A 27 5.89 -15.25 -7.21
C GLU A 27 5.57 -14.68 -5.82
N PRO A 28 4.29 -14.43 -5.49
CA PRO A 28 3.93 -13.90 -4.19
C PRO A 28 4.05 -14.95 -3.09
N ILE A 29 4.64 -14.57 -1.96
CA ILE A 29 4.53 -15.32 -0.71
C ILE A 29 3.13 -15.09 -0.14
N THR A 30 2.28 -16.11 -0.29
CA THR A 30 0.84 -16.04 0.07
C THR A 30 0.52 -16.70 1.41
N ASN A 31 1.22 -17.77 1.78
CA ASN A 31 1.09 -18.41 3.09
C ASN A 31 2.11 -17.83 4.08
N THR A 32 1.74 -16.73 4.72
CA THR A 32 2.64 -16.02 5.63
C THR A 32 2.79 -16.65 7.01
N ALA A 33 2.02 -17.69 7.34
CA ALA A 33 2.16 -18.41 8.61
C ALA A 33 3.35 -19.38 8.62
N ASN A 34 3.70 -19.91 7.44
CA ASN A 34 4.71 -20.95 7.28
C ASN A 34 5.92 -20.49 6.45
N ALA A 35 5.94 -19.23 6.02
CA ALA A 35 7.03 -18.68 5.25
C ALA A 35 8.12 -18.13 6.19
N ASN A 36 9.38 -18.38 5.84
CA ASN A 36 10.51 -17.69 6.47
C ASN A 36 10.67 -16.29 5.85
N LEU A 37 9.73 -15.41 6.20
CA LEU A 37 9.63 -14.08 5.60
C LEU A 37 10.84 -13.18 5.91
N LEU A 38 11.42 -13.30 7.11
CA LEU A 38 12.59 -12.52 7.50
C LEU A 38 13.79 -12.85 6.63
N ASP A 39 14.06 -14.14 6.39
CA ASP A 39 15.17 -14.56 5.53
C ASP A 39 14.94 -14.13 4.08
N ALA A 40 13.72 -14.31 3.55
CA ALA A 40 13.38 -13.85 2.20
C ALA A 40 13.53 -12.33 2.04
N VAL A 41 13.18 -11.55 3.07
CA VAL A 41 13.39 -10.10 3.06
C VAL A 41 14.88 -9.77 3.19
N ALA A 42 15.63 -10.43 4.07
CA ALA A 42 17.04 -10.18 4.31
C ALA A 42 17.91 -10.40 3.07
N GLU A 43 17.54 -11.35 2.21
CA GLU A 43 18.25 -11.60 0.96
C GLU A 43 17.89 -10.59 -0.14
N SER A 44 16.70 -9.97 -0.07
CA SER A 44 16.18 -9.11 -1.14
C SER A 44 16.75 -7.69 -1.16
N GLU A 45 16.89 -7.12 -2.36
CA GLU A 45 17.23 -5.70 -2.56
C GLU A 45 16.00 -4.79 -2.40
N ARG A 46 14.81 -5.37 -2.59
CA ARG A 46 13.52 -4.67 -2.53
C ARG A 46 12.43 -5.62 -2.05
N THR A 47 11.58 -5.10 -1.18
CA THR A 47 10.36 -5.78 -0.74
C THR A 47 9.11 -5.03 -1.26
N ILE A 48 8.15 -5.79 -1.78
CA ILE A 48 6.82 -5.32 -2.14
C ILE A 48 5.82 -6.02 -1.22
N CYS A 49 5.08 -5.26 -0.42
CA CYS A 49 4.08 -5.77 0.52
C CYS A 49 2.69 -5.26 0.12
N LEU A 50 1.76 -6.18 -0.14
CA LEU A 50 0.43 -5.89 -0.64
C LEU A 50 -0.63 -6.57 0.24
N GLY A 51 -1.72 -5.88 0.53
CA GLY A 51 -2.91 -6.50 1.13
C GLY A 51 -3.59 -5.62 2.17
N HIS A 52 -4.26 -6.27 3.12
CA HIS A 52 -4.85 -5.59 4.29
C HIS A 52 -3.79 -5.26 5.33
N GLY A 53 -4.02 -4.19 6.08
CA GLY A 53 -3.10 -3.82 7.14
C GLY A 53 -3.64 -2.74 8.03
N VAL A 54 -2.79 -2.41 8.99
CA VAL A 54 -3.01 -1.41 10.02
C VAL A 54 -1.71 -0.60 10.19
N PRO A 55 -1.70 0.49 10.97
CA PRO A 55 -0.47 1.26 11.21
C PRO A 55 0.71 0.43 11.72
N GLN A 56 0.44 -0.71 12.39
CA GLN A 56 1.45 -1.61 12.94
C GLN A 56 2.02 -2.60 11.92
N GLY A 57 1.43 -2.71 10.72
CA GLY A 57 1.96 -3.55 9.64
C GLY A 57 0.90 -4.29 8.81
N LEU A 58 1.37 -5.25 8.00
CA LEU A 58 0.57 -6.02 7.05
C LEU A 58 -0.09 -7.23 7.72
N ILE A 59 -1.40 -7.37 7.55
CA ILE A 59 -2.16 -8.52 8.03
C ILE A 59 -2.00 -9.68 7.05
N GLY A 60 -1.65 -10.86 7.56
CA GLY A 60 -1.56 -12.11 6.80
C GLY A 60 -2.49 -13.20 7.31
N THR A 61 -2.10 -14.47 7.07
CA THR A 61 -2.91 -15.65 7.41
C THR A 61 -3.37 -15.63 8.86
N GLY A 62 -4.68 -15.83 9.08
CA GLY A 62 -5.28 -15.91 10.41
C GLY A 62 -5.40 -14.56 11.12
N MET A 63 -5.46 -13.45 10.37
CA MET A 63 -5.59 -12.08 10.90
C MET A 63 -4.42 -11.64 11.80
N ARG A 64 -3.24 -12.23 11.60
CA ARG A 64 -2.00 -11.88 12.33
C ARG A 64 -1.13 -10.96 11.49
N LEU A 65 -0.35 -10.10 12.13
CA LEU A 65 0.63 -9.28 11.43
C LEU A 65 1.76 -10.17 10.90
N CYS A 66 1.86 -10.29 9.57
CA CYS A 66 2.92 -11.01 8.88
C CYS A 66 4.14 -10.11 8.59
N VAL A 67 3.91 -8.80 8.48
CA VAL A 67 4.94 -7.77 8.53
C VAL A 67 4.65 -6.92 9.75
N ASN A 68 5.66 -6.70 10.59
CA ASN A 68 5.57 -5.95 11.83
C ASN A 68 6.97 -5.39 12.19
N GLU A 69 7.10 -4.81 13.39
CA GLU A 69 8.33 -4.18 13.88
C GLU A 69 9.61 -5.04 13.76
N THR A 70 9.50 -6.38 13.74
CA THR A 70 10.65 -7.27 13.57
C THR A 70 11.34 -7.13 12.21
N PHE A 71 10.64 -6.63 11.18
CA PHE A 71 11.18 -6.39 9.84
C PHE A 71 11.89 -5.04 9.70
N VAL A 72 11.71 -4.13 10.66
CA VAL A 72 12.22 -2.76 10.58
C VAL A 72 13.74 -2.68 10.37
N PRO A 73 14.58 -3.50 11.04
CA PRO A 73 16.02 -3.48 10.77
C PRO A 73 16.35 -3.79 9.31
N LEU A 74 15.69 -4.79 8.72
CA LEU A 74 15.91 -5.20 7.32
C LEU A 74 15.42 -4.13 6.34
N PHE A 75 14.26 -3.53 6.61
CA PHE A 75 13.68 -2.50 5.74
C PHE A 75 14.45 -1.18 5.74
N LYS A 76 15.20 -0.86 6.80
CA LYS A 76 16.07 0.33 6.82
C LYS A 76 17.19 0.25 5.81
N ASP A 77 17.64 -0.95 5.47
CA ASP A 77 18.71 -1.18 4.49
C ASP A 77 18.16 -1.28 3.05
N GLN A 78 16.85 -1.15 2.85
CA GLN A 78 16.16 -1.29 1.56
C GLN A 78 15.48 0.03 1.14
N PRO A 79 16.16 0.93 0.41
CA PRO A 79 15.67 2.28 0.16
C PRO A 79 14.50 2.38 -0.82
N ASN A 80 14.13 1.28 -1.51
CA ASN A 80 13.16 1.27 -2.61
C ASN A 80 11.92 0.41 -2.34
N ASN A 81 11.57 0.16 -1.08
CA ASN A 81 10.42 -0.69 -0.74
C ASN A 81 9.07 -0.11 -1.18
N ILE A 82 8.10 -1.00 -1.44
CA ILE A 82 6.71 -0.63 -1.78
C ILE A 82 5.75 -1.25 -0.77
N TYR A 83 4.93 -0.43 -0.13
CA TYR A 83 3.97 -0.83 0.88
C TYR A 83 2.56 -0.36 0.53
N ILE A 84 1.71 -1.29 0.13
CA ILE A 84 0.32 -1.01 -0.26
C ILE A 84 -0.60 -1.80 0.66
N TRP A 85 -0.98 -1.14 1.75
CA TRP A 85 -2.04 -1.55 2.65
C TRP A 85 -2.62 -0.30 3.34
N CYS A 86 -3.79 -0.43 3.96
CA CYS A 86 -4.43 0.68 4.64
C CYS A 86 -3.58 1.19 5.82
N ASN A 87 -3.16 2.46 5.73
CA ASN A 87 -2.29 3.16 6.70
C ASN A 87 -0.82 2.69 6.75
N ALA A 88 -0.27 2.25 5.62
CA ALA A 88 1.15 1.92 5.51
C ALA A 88 2.06 3.15 5.71
N ASP A 89 1.59 4.36 5.39
CA ASP A 89 2.27 5.63 5.67
C ASP A 89 2.64 5.81 7.14
N GLN A 90 1.77 5.39 8.06
CA GLN A 90 2.03 5.45 9.51
C GLN A 90 3.15 4.51 9.90
N TYR A 91 3.13 3.26 9.43
CA TYR A 91 4.22 2.30 9.65
C TYR A 91 5.57 2.83 9.16
N VAL A 92 5.60 3.41 7.96
CA VAL A 92 6.80 4.00 7.37
C VAL A 92 7.32 5.19 8.18
N LYS A 93 6.42 6.08 8.59
CA LYS A 93 6.76 7.28 9.35
C LYS A 93 7.29 6.93 10.74
N ASP A 94 6.59 6.06 11.46
CA ASP A 94 6.92 5.70 12.84
C ASP A 94 8.27 4.97 12.93
N HIS A 95 8.60 4.15 11.92
CA HIS A 95 9.85 3.41 11.85
C HIS A 95 10.96 4.07 11.03
N LYS A 96 10.69 5.27 10.47
CA LYS A 96 11.63 6.06 9.65
C LYS A 96 12.18 5.31 8.44
N LEU A 97 11.29 4.63 7.72
CA LEU A 97 11.64 3.84 6.53
C LEU A 97 11.65 4.69 5.26
N SER A 98 12.32 4.19 4.21
CA SER A 98 12.25 4.74 2.86
C SER A 98 11.38 3.83 1.99
N ALA A 99 10.25 4.35 1.51
CA ALA A 99 9.26 3.55 0.78
C ALA A 99 8.37 4.40 -0.12
N PHE A 100 7.84 3.80 -1.20
CA PHE A 100 6.56 4.22 -1.77
C PHE A 100 5.46 3.55 -0.94
N CYS A 101 4.48 4.32 -0.47
CA CYS A 101 3.40 3.76 0.33
C CYS A 101 2.06 4.48 0.18
N THR A 102 1.02 3.83 0.68
CA THR A 102 -0.34 4.38 0.78
C THR A 102 -0.72 4.70 2.22
N GLY A 103 -1.54 5.72 2.41
CA GLY A 103 -2.28 5.93 3.65
C GLY A 103 -3.54 5.07 3.73
N MET A 104 -4.60 5.57 4.36
CA MET A 104 -5.92 4.96 4.22
C MET A 104 -6.33 4.97 2.74
N PHE A 105 -6.43 3.80 2.11
CA PHE A 105 -6.78 3.69 0.70
C PHE A 105 -8.17 3.08 0.57
N ILE A 106 -9.07 3.78 -0.11
CA ILE A 106 -10.45 3.37 -0.29
C ILE A 106 -10.50 2.46 -1.50
N SER A 107 -10.66 1.18 -1.22
CA SER A 107 -10.66 0.08 -2.17
C SER A 107 -11.99 -0.67 -2.18
N GLU A 108 -12.76 -0.59 -1.10
CA GLU A 108 -14.01 -1.33 -0.93
C GLU A 108 -15.22 -0.44 -0.62
N PRO A 109 -16.45 -0.88 -0.95
CA PRO A 109 -17.67 -0.13 -0.63
C PRO A 109 -17.84 0.17 0.87
N GLN A 110 -17.42 -0.75 1.75
CA GLN A 110 -17.53 -0.55 3.19
C GLN A 110 -16.61 0.58 3.67
N GLU A 111 -15.38 0.66 3.15
CA GLU A 111 -14.46 1.75 3.44
C GLU A 111 -15.04 3.08 2.93
N ALA A 112 -15.57 3.10 1.70
CA ALA A 112 -16.20 4.29 1.13
C ALA A 112 -17.35 4.79 2.01
N TYR A 113 -18.21 3.88 2.50
CA TYR A 113 -19.29 4.22 3.43
C TYR A 113 -18.77 4.80 4.76
N VAL A 114 -17.81 4.13 5.40
CA VAL A 114 -17.24 4.56 6.69
C VAL A 114 -16.59 5.93 6.60
N PHE A 115 -15.92 6.24 5.48
CA PHE A 115 -15.24 7.51 5.26
C PHE A 115 -16.12 8.58 4.58
N GLY A 116 -17.40 8.29 4.35
CA GLY A 116 -18.35 9.25 3.76
C GLY A 116 -18.05 9.62 2.31
N ILE A 117 -17.51 8.67 1.53
CA ILE A 117 -17.09 8.86 0.14
C ILE A 117 -18.17 8.28 -0.77
N GLY A 118 -18.82 9.15 -1.54
CA GLY A 118 -19.90 8.79 -2.46
C GLY A 118 -19.44 8.12 -3.77
N ALA A 119 -18.51 7.17 -3.69
CA ALA A 119 -18.03 6.43 -4.86
C ALA A 119 -18.93 5.22 -5.15
N THR A 120 -19.28 5.01 -6.42
CA THR A 120 -19.98 3.79 -6.85
C THR A 120 -19.03 2.59 -6.89
N PRO A 121 -19.55 1.34 -6.89
CA PRO A 121 -18.71 0.14 -7.07
C PRO A 121 -17.86 0.17 -8.35
N GLU A 122 -18.38 0.75 -9.43
CA GLU A 122 -17.66 0.90 -10.70
C GLU A 122 -16.52 1.92 -10.57
N GLN A 123 -16.75 3.04 -9.86
CA GLN A 123 -15.72 4.03 -9.57
C GLN A 123 -14.62 3.44 -8.69
N LEU A 124 -14.96 2.63 -7.68
CA LEU A 124 -13.99 1.92 -6.84
C LEU A 124 -13.17 0.93 -7.67
N THR A 125 -13.83 0.11 -8.49
CA THR A 125 -13.15 -0.84 -9.38
C THR A 125 -12.21 -0.13 -10.36
N TYR A 126 -12.66 0.98 -10.94
CA TYR A 126 -11.84 1.79 -11.84
C TYR A 126 -10.62 2.37 -11.11
N SER A 127 -10.84 2.97 -9.94
CA SER A 127 -9.82 3.50 -9.02
C SER A 127 -8.74 2.45 -8.73
N ASN A 128 -9.13 1.29 -8.20
CA ASN A 128 -8.20 0.22 -7.80
C ASN A 128 -7.38 -0.28 -8.98
N ARG A 129 -8.03 -0.54 -10.12
CA ARG A 129 -7.36 -1.07 -11.32
C ARG A 129 -6.43 -0.05 -11.96
N LEU A 130 -6.82 1.23 -11.99
CA LEU A 130 -5.96 2.30 -12.50
C LEU A 130 -4.71 2.43 -11.61
N PHE A 131 -4.89 2.54 -10.30
CA PHE A 131 -3.79 2.61 -9.33
C PHE A 131 -2.82 1.42 -9.50
N SER A 132 -3.32 0.19 -9.42
CA SER A 132 -2.47 -1.01 -9.51
C SER A 132 -1.69 -1.09 -10.84
N ARG A 133 -2.30 -0.68 -11.96
CA ARG A 133 -1.63 -0.64 -13.27
C ARG A 133 -0.52 0.42 -13.32
N LEU A 134 -0.75 1.59 -12.76
CA LEU A 134 0.26 2.67 -12.74
C LEU A 134 1.45 2.28 -11.87
N VAL A 135 1.19 1.65 -10.72
CA VAL A 135 2.26 1.10 -9.87
C VAL A 135 3.04 0.03 -10.64
N ASN A 136 2.35 -0.91 -11.31
CA ASN A 136 3.00 -1.95 -12.13
C ASN A 136 3.90 -1.36 -13.21
N GLN A 137 3.43 -0.35 -13.94
CA GLN A 137 4.21 0.34 -14.96
C GLN A 137 5.48 0.97 -14.38
N GLY A 138 5.37 1.63 -13.23
CA GLY A 138 6.51 2.21 -12.55
C GLY A 138 7.51 1.17 -12.04
N ILE A 139 7.04 0.01 -11.55
CA ILE A 139 7.91 -1.11 -11.19
C ILE A 139 8.63 -1.66 -12.43
N LYS A 140 7.92 -1.90 -13.53
CA LYS A 140 8.48 -2.41 -14.80
C LYS A 140 9.58 -1.52 -15.37
N THR A 141 9.43 -0.20 -15.21
CA THR A 141 10.38 0.80 -15.68
C THR A 141 11.51 1.07 -14.69
N GLY A 142 11.48 0.48 -13.50
CA GLY A 142 12.54 0.62 -12.50
C GLY A 142 12.54 1.98 -11.80
N LEU A 143 11.38 2.62 -11.63
CA LEU A 143 11.30 3.91 -10.93
C LEU A 143 11.66 3.75 -9.45
N SER A 144 12.43 4.73 -8.94
CA SER A 144 12.63 4.93 -7.50
C SER A 144 11.32 5.35 -6.84
N ASN A 145 11.24 5.27 -5.51
CA ASN A 145 10.00 5.57 -4.77
C ASN A 145 9.41 6.95 -5.08
N TRP A 146 10.24 8.00 -5.13
CA TRP A 146 9.79 9.36 -5.46
C TRP A 146 9.23 9.44 -6.90
N ARG A 147 9.95 8.86 -7.88
CA ARG A 147 9.51 8.84 -9.29
C ARG A 147 8.26 7.98 -9.48
N LEU A 148 8.13 6.91 -8.71
CA LEU A 148 6.94 6.07 -8.70
C LEU A 148 5.73 6.85 -8.18
N ALA A 149 5.89 7.59 -7.08
CA ALA A 149 4.84 8.46 -6.56
C ALA A 149 4.47 9.58 -7.53
N GLU A 150 5.47 10.22 -8.16
CA GLU A 150 5.27 11.21 -9.23
C GLU A 150 4.48 10.63 -10.41
N HIS A 151 4.90 9.48 -10.94
CA HIS A 151 4.23 8.77 -12.03
C HIS A 151 2.77 8.46 -11.68
N VAL A 152 2.54 7.83 -10.52
CA VAL A 152 1.19 7.47 -10.08
C VAL A 152 0.34 8.73 -9.90
N LEU A 153 0.82 9.75 -9.18
CA LEU A 153 0.04 10.98 -8.96
C LEU A 153 -0.15 11.82 -10.22
N THR A 154 0.68 11.68 -11.25
CA THR A 154 0.45 12.33 -12.54
C THR A 154 -0.72 11.68 -13.29
N HIS A 155 -0.81 10.35 -13.26
CA HIS A 155 -1.73 9.60 -14.12
C HIS A 155 -2.97 9.05 -13.41
N TYR A 156 -2.94 8.91 -12.08
CA TYR A 156 -4.05 8.45 -11.25
C TYR A 156 -5.02 9.60 -10.99
N ASN A 157 -5.49 10.29 -12.02
CA ASN A 157 -6.18 11.57 -11.91
C ASN A 157 -7.52 11.53 -12.65
N ASP A 158 -8.62 11.53 -11.89
CA ASP A 158 -9.99 11.62 -12.40
C ASP A 158 -10.84 12.37 -11.36
N PRO A 159 -11.09 13.67 -11.57
CA PRO A 159 -11.83 14.49 -10.62
C PRO A 159 -13.32 14.14 -10.52
N THR A 160 -13.83 13.31 -11.43
CA THR A 160 -15.22 12.82 -11.37
C THR A 160 -15.37 11.60 -10.46
N ASN A 161 -14.26 11.02 -9.99
CA ASN A 161 -14.22 9.86 -9.13
C ASN A 161 -13.77 10.25 -7.72
N SER A 162 -14.71 10.29 -6.78
CA SER A 162 -14.44 10.70 -5.40
C SER A 162 -13.47 9.77 -4.64
N ALA A 163 -13.38 8.49 -5.02
CA ALA A 163 -12.38 7.58 -4.45
C ALA A 163 -10.97 7.96 -4.92
N ILE A 164 -10.81 8.32 -6.20
CA ILE A 164 -9.53 8.80 -6.74
C ILE A 164 -9.12 10.09 -6.03
N GLU A 165 -10.01 11.08 -5.94
CA GLU A 165 -9.74 12.34 -5.23
C GLU A 165 -9.27 12.12 -3.79
N TYR A 166 -9.93 11.22 -3.06
CA TYR A 166 -9.54 10.87 -1.69
C TYR A 166 -8.20 10.13 -1.64
N ASN A 167 -8.02 9.10 -2.48
CA ASN A 167 -6.84 8.23 -2.47
C ASN A 167 -5.57 8.97 -2.92
N ARG A 168 -5.67 9.91 -3.86
CA ARG A 168 -4.54 10.74 -4.34
C ARG A 168 -3.86 11.51 -3.21
N GLN A 169 -4.61 11.94 -2.20
CA GLN A 169 -4.07 12.65 -1.05
C GLN A 169 -3.29 11.73 -0.09
N ARG A 170 -3.31 10.42 -0.35
CA ARG A 170 -2.77 9.36 0.52
C ARG A 170 -1.79 8.46 -0.22
N ILE A 171 -1.10 9.00 -1.22
CA ILE A 171 0.01 8.33 -1.90
C ILE A 171 1.28 9.11 -1.58
N PHE A 172 2.30 8.41 -1.10
CA PHE A 172 3.51 9.02 -0.59
C PHE A 172 4.77 8.33 -1.09
N ALA A 173 5.84 9.10 -1.16
CA ALA A 173 7.20 8.59 -1.11
C ALA A 173 7.88 9.13 0.14
N PHE A 174 8.58 8.27 0.86
CA PHE A 174 9.37 8.59 2.03
C PHE A 174 10.84 8.27 1.79
N ASP A 175 11.70 9.07 2.40
CA ASP A 175 13.12 8.78 2.58
C ASP A 175 13.51 9.03 4.05
N GLY A 176 13.94 7.99 4.77
CA GLY A 176 14.28 8.06 6.18
C GLY A 176 13.15 8.58 7.08
N GLY A 177 11.88 8.29 6.73
CA GLY A 177 10.69 8.80 7.44
C GLY A 177 10.27 10.22 7.09
N CYS A 178 10.99 10.91 6.19
CA CYS A 178 10.60 12.22 5.67
C CYS A 178 9.85 12.06 4.35
N VAL A 179 8.71 12.74 4.19
CA VAL A 179 7.99 12.75 2.91
C VAL A 179 8.82 13.47 1.85
N THR A 180 9.15 12.77 0.78
CA THR A 180 9.84 13.32 -0.40
C THR A 180 8.87 13.62 -1.55
N TYR A 181 7.68 13.01 -1.53
CA TYR A 181 6.60 13.29 -2.47
C TYR A 181 5.23 12.90 -1.89
N GLY A 182 4.18 13.67 -2.23
CA GLY A 182 2.83 13.51 -1.69
C GLY A 182 2.41 14.70 -0.80
N HIS A 183 1.10 14.82 -0.55
CA HIS A 183 0.56 15.96 0.21
C HIS A 183 0.44 15.62 1.69
N LEU A 184 1.24 16.24 2.56
CA LEU A 184 1.06 16.20 4.02
C LEU A 184 -0.08 17.16 4.44
N GLY A 185 -1.27 16.96 3.88
CA GLY A 185 -2.48 17.69 4.26
C GLY A 185 -3.34 16.82 5.17
N SER A 186 -3.02 16.79 6.46
CA SER A 186 -3.83 16.09 7.45
C SER A 186 -5.20 16.75 7.59
N THR A 187 -6.24 16.12 7.06
CA THR A 187 -7.56 16.19 7.70
C THR A 187 -7.72 14.89 8.48
N PRO A 188 -7.91 14.92 9.81
CA PRO A 188 -8.32 13.72 10.52
C PRO A 188 -9.62 13.24 9.88
N ALA A 189 -9.72 11.94 9.60
CA ALA A 189 -11.02 11.35 9.29
C ALA A 189 -12.01 11.75 10.40
N PRO A 190 -13.28 12.07 10.07
CA PRO A 190 -14.28 12.31 11.10
C PRO A 190 -14.29 11.10 12.04
N ARG A 191 -14.12 11.34 13.34
CA ARG A 191 -14.32 10.30 14.36
C ARG A 191 -15.70 9.71 14.08
N ALA A 192 -15.73 8.41 13.76
CA ALA A 192 -16.98 7.66 13.69
C ALA A 192 -17.77 8.01 14.95
N ALA A 193 -18.96 8.60 14.78
CA ALA A 193 -19.84 8.91 15.88
C ALA A 193 -20.01 7.62 16.69
N ALA A 194 -19.70 7.70 17.99
CA ALA A 194 -19.90 6.60 18.90
C ALA A 194 -21.32 6.09 18.72
N TYR A 195 -21.46 4.80 18.39
CA TYR A 195 -22.71 4.08 18.50
C TYR A 195 -23.17 4.18 19.97
N THR A 196 -24.05 5.14 20.27
CA THR A 196 -24.91 5.04 21.44
C THR A 196 -26.03 4.10 21.06
N ALA A 197 -25.92 2.86 21.54
CA ALA A 197 -27.04 1.94 21.61
C ALA A 197 -28.17 2.61 22.41
N ALA A 198 -29.34 2.66 21.80
CA ALA A 198 -30.63 2.86 22.45
C ALA A 198 -31.53 1.71 22.05
#